data_AF-A0A1G2IZ77-F1
#
_entry.id   AF-A0A1G2IZ77-F1
#
_cell.length_a   1.000
_cell.length_b   1.000
_cell.length_c   1.000
_cell.angle_alpha   90.00
_cell.angle_beta   90.00
_cell.angle_gamma   90.00
#
_symmetry.space_group_name_H-M   'P 1'
#
loop_
_entity.id
_entity.type
_entity.pdbx_description
1 polymer ?
#
loop_
_entity_poly.entity_id
_entity_poly.type
_entity_poly.pdbx_seq_one_letter_code
_entity_poly.pdbx_strand_id
1 'polypeptide(L)'
;METIRAIIWREVKVNRDETPQEALDATGRVRDTNSEVMKTMPRGEGKKARVGFFQLDLSKRDGYISDDDLAKEYELRGLKPDPYAQMAVNKADPAFADIRPNGCHWRGPDGKWHYIAFNRWGDGERYVGVNRSGGGWGDGWWFAGEQVASISPLDSDLLVF
;
A
#
# COMPACT_ATOMS: atom_id res chain seq x y z
N MET A 1 -11.12 14.55 -7.90
CA MET A 1 -10.51 14.25 -6.59
C MET A 1 -11.58 13.59 -5.77
N GLU A 2 -11.33 12.36 -5.35
CA GLU A 2 -12.23 11.66 -4.43
C GLU A 2 -12.07 12.22 -3.01
N THR A 3 -13.20 12.35 -2.31
CA THR A 3 -13.19 12.74 -0.90
C THR A 3 -12.62 11.59 -0.07
N ILE A 4 -11.74 11.87 0.89
CA ILE A 4 -11.33 10.85 1.87
C ILE A 4 -12.44 10.65 2.91
N ARG A 5 -12.79 9.40 3.19
CA ARG A 5 -13.59 9.05 4.37
C ARG A 5 -12.75 9.15 5.63
N ALA A 6 -11.51 8.65 5.57
CA ALA A 6 -10.57 8.67 6.67
C ALA A 6 -9.13 8.41 6.18
N ILE A 7 -8.16 8.80 7.01
CA ILE A 7 -6.77 8.34 6.91
C ILE A 7 -6.27 7.92 8.30
N ILE A 8 -5.63 6.76 8.39
CA ILE A 8 -5.01 6.24 9.61
C ILE A 8 -3.50 6.20 9.38
N TRP A 9 -2.76 6.84 10.27
CA TRP A 9 -1.30 6.82 10.23
C TRP A 9 -0.73 5.72 11.13
N ARG A 10 0.32 5.07 10.65
CA ARG A 10 1.12 4.08 11.39
C ARG A 10 2.59 4.38 11.19
N GLU A 11 3.33 4.44 12.28
CA GLU A 11 4.79 4.44 12.24
C GLU A 11 5.29 3.03 12.47
N VAL A 12 6.18 2.55 11.61
CA VAL A 12 6.67 1.17 11.68
C VAL A 12 8.14 1.09 11.35
N LYS A 13 8.83 0.14 11.97
CA LYS A 13 10.17 -0.27 11.54
C LYS A 13 10.04 -1.22 10.36
N VAL A 14 10.75 -0.95 9.28
CA VAL A 14 10.70 -1.78 8.07
C VAL A 14 12.03 -2.48 7.88
N ASN A 15 12.00 -3.81 7.77
CA ASN A 15 13.15 -4.57 7.34
C ASN A 15 13.18 -4.59 5.81
N ARG A 16 14.10 -3.80 5.22
CA ARG A 16 14.28 -3.66 3.78
C ARG A 16 15.35 -4.61 3.24
N ASP A 17 15.87 -5.51 4.05
CA ASP A 17 16.86 -6.50 3.60
C ASP A 17 16.19 -7.86 3.33
N GLU A 18 14.97 -8.07 3.85
CA GLU A 18 14.14 -9.23 3.54
C GLU A 18 13.82 -9.30 2.03
N THR A 19 13.83 -10.51 1.50
CA THR A 19 13.20 -10.80 0.21
C THR A 19 11.70 -10.55 0.29
N PRO A 20 11.01 -10.32 -0.85
CA PRO A 20 9.55 -10.22 -0.85
C PRO A 20 8.86 -11.40 -0.16
N GLN A 21 9.40 -12.61 -0.36
CA GLN A 21 8.84 -13.82 0.22
C GLN A 21 8.99 -13.87 1.75
N GLU A 22 10.17 -13.56 2.28
CA GLU A 22 10.40 -13.53 3.72
C GLU A 22 9.53 -12.47 4.41
N ALA A 23 9.37 -11.30 3.80
CA ALA A 23 8.52 -10.24 4.32
C ALA A 23 7.04 -10.64 4.36
N LEU A 24 6.55 -11.35 3.33
CA LEU A 24 5.20 -11.92 3.31
C LEU A 24 5.02 -13.01 4.36
N ASP A 25 5.96 -13.95 4.44
CA ASP A 25 5.88 -15.09 5.35
C ASP A 25 5.83 -14.62 6.80
N ALA A 26 6.56 -13.55 7.11
CA ALA A 26 6.56 -12.94 8.42
C ALA A 26 5.22 -12.30 8.81
N THR A 27 4.28 -12.09 7.87
CA THR A 27 2.91 -11.64 8.19
C THR A 27 2.03 -12.77 8.76
N GLY A 28 2.43 -14.03 8.59
CA GLY A 28 1.69 -15.20 9.05
C GLY A 28 0.37 -15.45 8.31
N ARG A 29 0.19 -14.86 7.13
CA ARG A 29 -1.03 -14.96 6.31
C ARG A 29 -0.89 -16.04 5.23
N VAL A 30 -2.03 -16.61 4.83
CA VAL A 30 -2.10 -17.52 3.68
C VAL A 30 -1.86 -16.72 2.40
N ARG A 31 -1.03 -17.28 1.52
CA ARG A 31 -0.49 -16.60 0.33
C ARG A 31 -1.17 -17.13 -0.91
N ASP A 32 -1.70 -16.27 -1.77
CA ASP A 32 -1.70 -16.54 -3.21
C ASP A 32 -1.01 -15.39 -3.96
N THR A 33 0.10 -15.79 -4.59
CA THR A 33 1.12 -14.87 -5.03
C THR A 33 1.58 -15.32 -6.41
N ASN A 34 1.84 -14.34 -7.27
CA ASN A 34 2.49 -14.55 -8.54
C ASN A 34 3.97 -14.19 -8.39
N SER A 35 4.85 -15.19 -8.56
CA SER A 35 6.30 -15.02 -8.39
C SER A 35 6.90 -13.94 -9.30
N GLU A 36 6.38 -13.75 -10.51
CA GLU A 36 6.85 -12.70 -11.41
C GLU A 36 6.41 -11.30 -10.95
N VAL A 37 5.21 -11.18 -10.37
CA VAL A 37 4.74 -9.93 -9.76
C VAL A 37 5.58 -9.58 -8.52
N MET A 38 5.84 -10.58 -7.67
CA MET A 38 6.65 -10.45 -6.45
C MET A 38 8.03 -9.85 -6.71
N LYS A 39 8.70 -10.25 -7.80
CA LYS A 39 10.02 -9.72 -8.20
C LYS A 39 9.99 -8.22 -8.51
N THR A 40 8.83 -7.66 -8.81
CA THR A 40 8.66 -6.26 -9.21
C THR A 40 8.22 -5.37 -8.06
N MET A 41 8.01 -5.93 -6.85
CA MET A 41 7.54 -5.17 -5.70
C MET A 41 8.50 -4.00 -5.42
N PRO A 42 8.01 -2.74 -5.44
CA PRO A 42 8.85 -1.62 -5.12
C PRO A 42 9.33 -1.74 -3.68
N ARG A 43 10.59 -1.35 -3.47
CA ARG A 43 11.21 -1.30 -2.15
C ARG A 43 11.40 0.17 -1.80
N GLY A 44 10.69 0.63 -0.76
CA GLY A 44 10.91 1.96 -0.19
C GLY A 44 12.27 2.06 0.50
N GLU A 45 12.56 3.24 1.04
CA GLU A 45 13.85 3.57 1.65
C GLU A 45 13.74 3.60 3.18
N GLY A 46 14.91 3.60 3.83
CA GLY A 46 15.00 3.76 5.29
C GLY A 46 14.48 2.57 6.11
N LYS A 47 14.81 2.61 7.40
CA LYS A 47 14.43 1.58 8.39
C LYS A 47 13.14 1.91 9.15
N LYS A 48 12.59 3.09 8.94
CA LYS A 48 11.34 3.57 9.53
C LYS A 48 10.50 4.20 8.44
N ALA A 49 9.22 3.90 8.43
CA ALA A 49 8.26 4.47 7.50
C ALA A 49 7.05 4.99 8.28
N ARG A 50 6.49 6.11 7.80
CA ARG A 50 5.17 6.59 8.22
C ARG A 50 4.18 6.26 7.12
N VAL A 51 3.32 5.28 7.38
CA VAL A 51 2.37 4.72 6.42
C VAL A 51 0.98 5.31 6.68
N GLY A 52 0.41 5.93 5.67
CA GLY A 52 -0.98 6.37 5.64
C GLY A 52 -1.85 5.30 4.99
N PHE A 53 -2.90 4.88 5.69
CA PHE A 53 -3.97 4.04 5.17
C PHE A 53 -5.18 4.93 4.96
N PHE A 54 -5.50 5.26 3.71
CA PHE A 54 -6.65 6.12 3.40
C PHE A 54 -7.79 5.33 2.77
N GLN A 55 -9.01 5.70 3.10
CA GLN A 55 -10.21 5.18 2.47
C GLN A 55 -10.90 6.29 1.67
N LEU A 56 -11.28 5.98 0.44
CA LEU A 56 -11.98 6.91 -0.44
C LEU A 56 -13.49 6.77 -0.30
N ASP A 57 -14.23 7.87 -0.49
CA ASP A 57 -15.66 7.83 -0.71
C ASP A 57 -15.95 7.65 -2.20
N LEU A 58 -16.24 6.41 -2.60
CA LEU A 58 -16.51 6.05 -4.00
C LEU A 58 -18.01 6.00 -4.32
N SER A 59 -18.87 6.56 -3.46
CA SER A 59 -20.33 6.57 -3.67
C SER A 59 -20.76 7.23 -5.00
N LYS A 60 -19.94 8.11 -5.56
CA LYS A 60 -20.16 8.76 -6.86
C LYS A 60 -19.61 7.99 -8.06
N ARG A 61 -18.99 6.83 -7.83
CA ARG A 61 -18.34 5.97 -8.84
C ARG A 61 -18.81 4.52 -8.75
N ASP A 62 -20.07 4.33 -8.36
CA ASP A 62 -20.66 2.99 -8.16
C ASP A 62 -19.83 2.08 -7.24
N GLY A 63 -19.13 2.68 -6.27
CA GLY A 63 -18.32 1.96 -5.29
C GLY A 63 -16.95 1.50 -5.81
N TYR A 64 -16.43 2.08 -6.89
CA TYR A 64 -15.25 1.57 -7.58
C TYR A 64 -14.25 2.65 -8.05
N ILE A 65 -12.95 2.30 -8.05
CA ILE A 65 -11.87 3.15 -8.56
C ILE A 65 -10.88 2.34 -9.40
N SER A 66 -10.43 2.89 -10.54
CA SER A 66 -9.38 2.29 -11.37
C SER A 66 -7.99 2.50 -10.77
N ASP A 67 -7.02 1.67 -11.15
CA ASP A 67 -5.64 1.85 -10.72
C ASP A 67 -5.04 3.18 -11.20
N ASP A 68 -5.36 3.63 -12.42
CA ASP A 68 -4.87 4.92 -12.91
C ASP A 68 -5.39 6.11 -12.08
N ASP A 69 -6.65 6.04 -11.60
CA ASP A 69 -7.21 7.09 -10.76
C ASP A 69 -6.73 6.98 -9.31
N LEU A 70 -6.58 5.77 -8.78
CA LEU A 70 -6.01 5.57 -7.45
C LEU A 70 -4.55 6.06 -7.39
N ALA A 71 -3.77 5.90 -8.46
CA ALA A 71 -2.42 6.46 -8.55
C ALA A 71 -2.41 8.00 -8.40
N LYS A 72 -3.38 8.70 -9.01
CA LYS A 72 -3.55 10.15 -8.82
C LYS A 72 -3.93 10.49 -7.38
N GLU A 73 -4.75 9.66 -6.74
CA GLU A 73 -5.14 9.86 -5.33
C GLU A 73 -3.94 9.70 -4.38
N TYR A 74 -2.97 8.82 -4.69
CA TYR A 74 -1.68 8.76 -3.99
C TYR A 74 -0.90 10.07 -4.11
N GLU A 75 -0.69 10.56 -5.34
CA GLU A 75 0.03 11.82 -5.62
C GLU A 75 -0.59 13.01 -4.90
N LEU A 76 -1.91 13.16 -4.99
CA LEU A 76 -2.67 14.24 -4.33
C LEU A 76 -2.49 14.26 -2.81
N ARG A 77 -2.14 13.13 -2.20
CA ARG A 77 -1.93 12.99 -0.75
C ARG A 77 -0.46 13.02 -0.34
N GLY A 78 0.46 13.18 -1.29
CA GLY A 78 1.89 13.06 -1.02
C GLY A 78 2.26 11.67 -0.49
N LEU A 79 1.58 10.64 -1.00
CA LEU A 79 1.81 9.24 -0.64
C LEU A 79 2.36 8.50 -1.84
N LYS A 80 3.24 7.53 -1.60
CA LYS A 80 3.69 6.58 -2.62
C LYS A 80 3.43 5.14 -2.15
N PRO A 81 3.07 4.21 -3.03
CA PRO A 81 2.93 2.81 -2.67
C PRO A 81 4.25 2.24 -2.12
N ASP A 82 4.16 1.54 -0.99
CA ASP A 82 5.29 0.85 -0.37
C ASP A 82 4.85 -0.49 0.26
N PRO A 83 4.91 -1.58 -0.52
CA PRO A 83 4.49 -2.91 -0.07
C PRO A 83 5.23 -3.40 1.17
N TYR A 84 6.52 -3.06 1.33
CA TYR A 84 7.31 -3.49 2.49
C TYR A 84 6.87 -2.79 3.77
N ALA A 85 6.59 -1.48 3.70
CA ALA A 85 6.06 -0.75 4.84
C ALA A 85 4.64 -1.23 5.19
N GLN A 86 3.81 -1.52 4.20
CA GLN A 86 2.48 -2.11 4.40
C GLN A 86 2.56 -3.50 5.06
N MET A 87 3.45 -4.38 4.58
CA MET A 87 3.72 -5.69 5.19
C MET A 87 4.16 -5.54 6.64
N ALA A 88 5.07 -4.60 6.92
CA ALA A 88 5.56 -4.36 8.28
C ALA A 88 4.44 -3.93 9.24
N VAL A 89 3.49 -3.11 8.79
CA VAL A 89 2.32 -2.75 9.59
C VAL A 89 1.45 -3.97 9.87
N ASN A 90 1.12 -4.76 8.85
CA ASN A 90 0.28 -5.95 9.00
C ASN A 90 0.98 -7.08 9.78
N LYS A 91 2.32 -7.13 9.81
CA LYS A 91 3.12 -8.00 10.68
C LYS A 91 3.05 -7.54 12.15
N ALA A 92 3.18 -6.23 12.38
CA ALA A 92 3.16 -5.65 13.73
C ALA A 92 1.76 -5.66 14.36
N ASP A 93 0.71 -5.51 13.55
CA ASP A 93 -0.70 -5.55 13.94
C ASP A 93 -1.51 -6.45 13.00
N PRO A 94 -1.47 -7.79 13.18
CA PRO A 94 -2.16 -8.73 12.30
C PRO A 94 -3.67 -8.56 12.21
N ALA A 95 -4.30 -8.00 13.26
CA ALA A 95 -5.73 -7.75 13.30
C ALA A 95 -6.15 -6.53 12.48
N PHE A 96 -5.20 -5.67 12.07
CA PHE A 96 -5.49 -4.47 11.30
C PHE A 96 -6.22 -4.79 9.99
N ALA A 97 -5.66 -5.70 9.18
CA ALA A 97 -6.26 -6.13 7.91
C ALA A 97 -7.57 -6.94 8.06
N ASP A 98 -7.87 -7.46 9.24
CA ASP A 98 -9.13 -8.18 9.48
C ASP A 98 -10.31 -7.21 9.60
N ILE A 99 -10.04 -6.02 10.15
CA ILE A 99 -11.03 -4.97 10.38
C ILE A 99 -10.99 -3.95 9.23
N ARG A 100 -9.81 -3.77 8.63
CA ARG A 100 -9.53 -2.80 7.57
C ARG A 100 -8.76 -3.49 6.44
N PRO A 101 -9.44 -4.25 5.57
CA PRO A 101 -8.83 -4.81 4.38
C PRO A 101 -8.05 -3.72 3.65
N ASN A 102 -6.76 -3.95 3.41
CA ASN A 102 -5.88 -2.92 2.90
C ASN A 102 -5.00 -3.40 1.76
N GLY A 103 -4.67 -2.50 0.85
CA GLY A 103 -3.91 -2.79 -0.35
C GLY A 103 -3.06 -1.61 -0.79
N CYS A 104 -2.09 -1.89 -1.65
CA CYS A 104 -1.49 -0.88 -2.49
C CYS A 104 -1.21 -1.48 -3.87
N HIS A 105 -0.90 -0.63 -4.83
CA HIS A 105 -0.58 -1.04 -6.19
C HIS A 105 0.67 -0.37 -6.71
N TRP A 106 1.23 -0.88 -7.80
CA TRP A 106 2.35 -0.27 -8.50
C TRP A 106 2.33 -0.68 -9.96
N ARG A 107 3.00 0.11 -10.79
CA ARG A 107 3.16 -0.24 -12.20
C ARG A 107 4.38 -1.13 -12.37
N GLY A 108 4.16 -2.33 -12.90
CA GLY A 108 5.22 -3.28 -13.21
C GLY A 108 6.03 -2.90 -14.46
N PRO A 109 7.20 -3.53 -14.67
CA PRO A 109 8.02 -3.34 -15.87
C PRO A 109 7.33 -3.84 -17.16
N ASP A 110 6.31 -4.68 -17.05
CA ASP A 110 5.44 -5.10 -18.16
C ASP A 110 4.37 -4.04 -18.51
N GLY A 111 4.40 -2.88 -17.85
CA GLY A 111 3.46 -1.78 -18.04
C GLY A 111 2.10 -2.00 -17.40
N LYS A 112 1.89 -3.14 -16.72
CA LYS A 112 0.62 -3.51 -16.09
C LYS A 112 0.58 -3.09 -14.62
N TRP A 113 -0.63 -2.99 -14.09
CA TRP A 113 -0.84 -2.75 -12.67
C TRP A 113 -0.68 -4.05 -11.87
N HIS A 114 0.15 -3.97 -10.84
CA HIS A 114 0.43 -5.01 -9.86
C HIS A 114 -0.08 -4.54 -8.51
N TYR A 115 -0.41 -5.48 -7.62
CA TYR A 115 -0.92 -5.13 -6.31
C TYR A 115 -0.47 -6.10 -5.22
N ILE A 116 -0.57 -5.59 -3.99
CA ILE A 116 -0.62 -6.40 -2.78
C ILE A 116 -1.88 -6.05 -2.01
N ALA A 117 -2.60 -7.06 -1.52
CA ALA A 117 -3.84 -6.88 -0.79
C ALA A 117 -3.94 -7.84 0.40
N PHE A 118 -4.36 -7.31 1.54
CA PHE A 118 -4.55 -8.02 2.80
C PHE A 118 -6.01 -7.97 3.19
N ASN A 119 -6.63 -9.13 3.36
CA ASN A 119 -8.01 -9.24 3.79
C ASN A 119 -8.24 -10.50 4.62
N ARG A 120 -9.47 -10.64 5.09
CA ARG A 120 -9.97 -11.85 5.74
C ARG A 120 -11.18 -12.35 4.95
N TRP A 121 -11.16 -13.61 4.55
CA TRP A 121 -12.28 -14.25 3.87
C TRP A 121 -13.41 -14.57 4.86
N GLY A 122 -14.62 -14.79 4.36
CA GLY A 122 -15.82 -15.01 5.19
C GLY A 122 -15.77 -16.28 6.05
N ASP A 123 -14.92 -17.24 5.69
CA ASP A 123 -14.59 -18.45 6.48
C ASP A 123 -13.61 -18.19 7.62
N GLY A 124 -13.13 -16.95 7.74
CA GLY A 124 -12.22 -16.50 8.78
C GLY A 124 -10.75 -16.59 8.41
N GLU A 125 -10.38 -17.07 7.22
CA GLU A 125 -8.99 -17.21 6.79
C GLU A 125 -8.35 -15.85 6.50
N ARG A 126 -7.13 -15.64 7.01
CA ARG A 126 -6.35 -14.41 6.81
C ARG A 126 -5.44 -14.57 5.61
N TYR A 127 -5.64 -13.73 4.62
CA TYR A 127 -5.01 -13.88 3.32
C TYR A 127 -4.18 -12.65 2.94
N VAL A 128 -3.15 -12.90 2.13
CA VAL A 128 -2.39 -11.89 1.40
C VAL A 128 -2.23 -12.30 -0.08
N GLY A 129 -2.66 -11.40 -0.96
CA GLY A 129 -2.60 -11.59 -2.40
C GLY A 129 -1.54 -10.69 -3.02
N VAL A 130 -0.66 -11.24 -3.87
CA VAL A 130 0.27 -10.44 -4.69
C VAL A 130 0.14 -10.86 -6.15
N ASN A 131 -0.58 -10.08 -6.93
CA ASN A 131 -1.00 -10.48 -8.28
C ASN A 131 -1.07 -9.28 -9.24
N ARG A 132 -1.40 -9.55 -10.51
CA ARG A 132 -1.72 -8.53 -11.50
C ARG A 132 -3.21 -8.20 -11.40
N SER A 133 -3.57 -6.93 -11.41
CA SER A 133 -4.97 -6.50 -11.56
C SER A 133 -5.04 -5.45 -12.65
N GLY A 134 -6.06 -5.53 -13.50
CA GLY A 134 -6.51 -4.38 -14.31
C GLY A 134 -7.96 -4.00 -13.97
N GLY A 135 -8.47 -4.60 -12.89
CA GLY A 135 -9.86 -4.59 -12.51
C GLY A 135 -10.12 -3.72 -11.29
N GLY A 136 -9.22 -2.80 -10.92
CA GLY A 136 -9.46 -1.74 -9.93
C GLY A 136 -9.87 -2.21 -8.54
N TRP A 137 -10.48 -1.31 -7.76
CA TRP A 137 -10.70 -1.48 -6.33
C TRP A 137 -12.10 -1.04 -5.88
N GLY A 138 -12.72 -1.84 -5.03
CA GLY A 138 -13.98 -1.50 -4.37
C GLY A 138 -13.81 -0.55 -3.18
N ASP A 139 -14.90 0.04 -2.71
CA ASP A 139 -14.92 1.06 -1.64
C ASP A 139 -14.63 0.53 -0.22
N GLY A 140 -14.60 -0.81 -0.06
CA GLY A 140 -14.21 -1.48 1.18
C GLY A 140 -12.71 -1.45 1.48
N TRP A 141 -11.87 -1.03 0.53
CA TRP A 141 -10.41 -1.09 0.66
C TRP A 141 -9.82 0.17 1.31
N TRP A 142 -8.79 -0.06 2.14
CA TRP A 142 -7.89 0.97 2.66
C TRP A 142 -6.59 0.95 1.87
N PHE A 143 -6.21 2.08 1.28
CA PHE A 143 -5.03 2.18 0.43
C PHE A 143 -3.81 2.61 1.25
N ALA A 144 -2.79 1.76 1.28
CA ALA A 144 -1.56 1.97 2.04
C ALA A 144 -0.54 2.74 1.19
N GLY A 145 0.05 3.80 1.74
CA GLY A 145 1.15 4.52 1.13
C GLY A 145 2.13 5.05 2.16
N GLU A 146 3.42 5.03 1.83
CA GLU A 146 4.45 5.72 2.59
C GLU A 146 4.36 7.23 2.33
N GLN A 147 4.38 8.03 3.41
CA GLN A 147 4.45 9.48 3.30
C GLN A 147 5.75 9.86 2.60
N VAL A 148 5.63 10.52 1.44
CA VAL A 148 6.77 11.17 0.81
C VAL A 148 7.17 12.33 1.71
N ALA A 149 8.40 12.33 2.21
CA ALA A 149 8.92 13.47 2.94
C ALA A 149 8.83 14.68 2.00
N SER A 150 7.96 15.63 2.33
CA SER A 150 8.08 16.96 1.76
C SER A 150 9.44 17.47 2.22
N ILE A 151 10.29 17.88 1.27
CA ILE A 151 11.36 18.84 1.57
C ILE A 151 10.69 19.93 2.38
N SER A 152 11.13 20.14 3.62
CA SER A 152 10.57 21.22 4.41
C SER A 152 10.87 22.51 3.64
N PRO A 153 9.99 23.52 3.61
CA PRO A 153 10.34 24.83 3.07
C PRO A 153 11.56 25.48 3.75
N LEU A 154 12.10 24.86 4.81
CA LEU A 154 13.30 25.29 5.52
C LEU A 154 14.60 24.69 4.93
N ASP A 155 14.51 23.70 4.04
CA ASP A 155 15.68 23.11 3.38
C ASP A 155 16.02 23.80 2.04
N SER A 156 15.16 24.69 1.54
CA SER A 156 15.39 25.48 0.31
C SER A 156 16.28 26.71 0.50
N ASP A 157 16.63 27.09 1.74
CA ASP A 157 17.46 28.26 2.04
C ASP A 157 18.98 27.98 2.03
N LEU A 158 19.40 26.77 1.63
CA LEU A 158 20.82 26.37 1.59
C LEU A 158 21.47 26.36 0.21
N LEU A 159 20.83 26.95 -0.80
CA LEU A 159 21.46 27.22 -2.10
C LEU A 159 21.52 28.72 -2.39
N VAL A 160 22.45 29.39 -1.71
CA VAL A 160 23.07 30.62 -2.21
C VAL A 160 24.56 30.32 -2.38
N PHE A 161 24.97 30.07 -3.62
CA PHE A 161 26.36 30.17 -4.07
C PHE A 161 26.39 31.07 -5.30
#